data_AF-A0AAU7LGD5-F1
#
_entry.id   AF-A0AAU7LGD5-F1
#
_cell.length_a   1.000
_cell.length_b   1.000
_cell.length_c   1.000
_cell.angle_alpha   90.00
_cell.angle_beta   90.00
_cell.angle_gamma   90.00
#
_symmetry.space_group_name_H-M   'P 1'
#
loop_
_entity.id
_entity.type
_entity.pdbx_description
1 polymer ?
#
loop_
_entity_poly.entity_id
_entity_poly.type
_entity_poly.pdbx_seq_one_letter_code
_entity_poly.pdbx_strand_id
1 'polypeptide(L)'
;MLPGLFLRAVLIGVGATLVMDLWALLLKRLFGVPSLDYAMVGRWLGHLPQGRLTHPGIARSAPVAGERAIGWIAHYAIGILFALLLLAIWGPAWAARPTLPPALIVGIATVAAPFLILQPGMGAGLAARKTPKPAVARLRSLMAHASFGVGLYLAGWAVALALEA
;
A
#
# COMPACT_ATOMS: atom_id res chain seq x y z
N MET A 1 -4.20 -21.73 7.37
CA MET A 1 -4.33 -20.57 8.28
C MET A 1 -5.70 -20.66 8.94
N LEU A 2 -5.81 -20.51 10.27
CA LEU A 2 -7.11 -20.61 10.96
C LEU A 2 -8.07 -19.53 10.43
N PRO A 3 -9.38 -19.80 10.22
CA PRO A 3 -10.33 -18.82 9.68
C PRO A 3 -10.33 -17.47 10.41
N GLY A 4 -10.18 -17.48 11.75
CA GLY A 4 -10.09 -16.26 12.55
C GLY A 4 -8.84 -15.41 12.27
N LEU A 5 -7.72 -16.03 11.89
CA LEU A 5 -6.50 -15.30 11.55
C LEU A 5 -6.61 -14.61 10.19
N PHE A 6 -7.33 -15.23 9.24
CA PHE A 6 -7.62 -14.60 7.95
C PHE A 6 -8.51 -13.37 8.11
N LEU A 7 -9.58 -13.48 8.91
CA LEU A 7 -10.44 -12.34 9.21
C LEU A 7 -9.64 -11.18 9.85
N ARG A 8 -8.79 -11.48 10.85
CA ARG A 8 -7.90 -10.48 11.46
C ARG A 8 -6.99 -9.83 10.42
N ALA A 9 -6.37 -10.60 9.53
CA ALA A 9 -5.52 -10.05 8.47
C ALA A 9 -6.29 -9.12 7.51
N VAL A 10 -7.51 -9.50 7.13
CA VAL A 10 -8.37 -8.67 6.28
C VAL A 10 -8.70 -7.35 6.98
N LEU A 11 -9.19 -7.40 8.23
CA LEU A 11 -9.57 -6.20 8.98
C LEU A 11 -8.36 -5.28 9.24
N ILE A 12 -7.22 -5.85 9.64
CA ILE A 12 -5.99 -5.11 9.89
C ILE A 12 -5.47 -4.49 8.59
N GLY A 13 -5.43 -5.25 7.50
CA GLY A 13 -4.96 -4.77 6.20
C GLY A 13 -5.82 -3.63 5.65
N VAL A 14 -7.15 -3.79 5.69
CA VAL A 14 -8.10 -2.72 5.28
C VAL A 14 -7.92 -1.48 6.16
N GLY A 15 -7.85 -1.64 7.47
CA GLY A 15 -7.65 -0.52 8.41
C GLY A 15 -6.33 0.20 8.19
N ALA A 16 -5.24 -0.53 7.97
CA ALA A 16 -3.93 0.03 7.70
C ALA A 16 -3.89 0.83 6.38
N THR A 17 -4.50 0.27 5.33
CA THR A 17 -4.64 0.95 4.04
C THR A 17 -5.46 2.23 4.18
N LEU A 18 -6.56 2.20 4.94
CA LEU A 18 -7.38 3.37 5.22
C LEU A 18 -6.58 4.47 5.96
N VAL A 19 -5.76 4.11 6.95
CA VAL A 19 -4.89 5.08 7.64
C VAL A 19 -3.91 5.75 6.67
N MET A 20 -3.31 4.99 5.76
CA MET A 20 -2.44 5.55 4.72
C MET A 20 -3.21 6.48 3.76
N ASP A 21 -4.45 6.14 3.39
CA ASP A 21 -5.28 6.99 2.53
C ASP A 21 -5.69 8.29 3.24
N LEU A 22 -6.03 8.22 4.53
CA LEU A 22 -6.30 9.39 5.37
C LEU A 22 -5.06 10.27 5.51
N TRP A 23 -3.87 9.68 5.65
CA TRP A 23 -2.61 10.41 5.63
C TRP A 23 -2.38 11.12 4.30
N ALA A 24 -2.63 10.46 3.16
CA ALA A 24 -2.54 11.09 1.85
C ALA A 24 -3.55 12.25 1.69
N LEU A 25 -4.78 12.07 2.19
CA LEU A 25 -5.81 13.11 2.20
C LEU A 25 -5.40 14.32 3.06
N LEU A 26 -4.82 14.08 4.24
CA LEU A 26 -4.28 15.11 5.12
C LEU A 26 -3.19 15.92 4.40
N LEU A 27 -2.22 15.24 3.78
CA LEU A 27 -1.15 15.90 3.03
C LEU A 27 -1.68 16.73 1.85
N LYS A 28 -2.70 16.23 1.17
CA LYS A 28 -3.37 16.95 0.09
C LYS A 28 -4.08 18.21 0.60
N ARG A 29 -4.83 18.12 1.70
CA ARG A 29 -5.62 19.23 2.23
C ARG A 29 -4.78 20.31 2.91
N LEU A 30 -3.75 19.92 3.67
CA LEU A 30 -2.96 20.87 4.46
C LEU A 30 -1.74 21.42 3.71
N PHE A 31 -1.15 20.63 2.81
CA PHE A 31 0.12 20.98 2.16
C PHE A 31 0.04 20.99 0.63
N GLY A 32 -1.14 20.77 0.05
CA GLY A 32 -1.33 20.74 -1.41
C GLY A 32 -0.57 19.62 -2.12
N VAL A 33 -0.13 18.59 -1.40
CA VAL A 33 0.64 17.49 -1.98
C VAL A 33 -0.32 16.53 -2.71
N PRO A 34 -0.18 16.33 -4.04
CA PRO A 34 -1.04 15.41 -4.76
C PRO A 34 -0.84 13.97 -4.26
N SER A 35 -1.94 13.26 -4.05
CA SER A 35 -1.95 11.82 -3.76
C SER A 35 -1.69 11.02 -5.03
N LEU A 36 -1.33 9.74 -4.87
CA LEU A 36 -1.31 8.80 -5.99
C LEU A 36 -2.73 8.66 -6.55
N ASP A 37 -2.87 8.73 -7.87
CA ASP A 37 -4.11 8.36 -8.55
C ASP A 37 -4.10 6.85 -8.79
N TYR A 38 -4.90 6.09 -8.02
CA TYR A 38 -4.98 4.64 -8.17
C TYR A 38 -5.50 4.22 -9.54
N ALA A 39 -6.17 5.09 -10.31
CA ALA A 39 -6.48 4.78 -11.72
C ALA A 39 -5.21 4.49 -12.53
N MET A 40 -4.07 5.09 -12.20
CA MET A 40 -2.79 4.80 -12.87
C MET A 40 -2.26 3.40 -12.53
N VAL A 41 -2.45 2.96 -11.28
CA VAL A 41 -2.11 1.59 -10.87
C VAL A 41 -3.01 0.60 -11.61
N GLY A 42 -4.31 0.86 -11.65
CA GLY A 42 -5.23 -0.03 -12.37
C GLY A 42 -5.05 0.00 -13.88
N ARG A 43 -4.64 1.14 -14.46
CA ARG A 43 -4.22 1.22 -15.87
C ARG A 43 -3.02 0.32 -16.10
N TRP A 44 -1.99 0.41 -15.25
CA TRP A 44 -0.80 -0.44 -15.37
C TRP A 44 -1.15 -1.92 -15.26
N LEU A 45 -1.96 -2.31 -14.26
CA LEU A 45 -2.43 -3.68 -14.09
C LEU A 45 -3.26 -4.17 -15.30
N GLY A 46 -4.13 -3.32 -15.84
CA GLY A 46 -4.97 -3.65 -16.98
C GLY A 46 -4.22 -3.85 -18.30
N HIS A 47 -2.96 -3.40 -18.38
CA HIS A 47 -2.05 -3.61 -19.51
C HIS A 47 -1.14 -4.85 -19.34
N LEU A 48 -1.12 -5.48 -18.15
CA LEU A 48 -0.30 -6.68 -17.91
C LEU A 48 -0.73 -7.90 -18.74
N PRO A 49 -2.03 -8.21 -18.94
CA PRO A 49 -2.44 -9.34 -19.78
C PRO A 49 -1.97 -9.24 -21.24
N GLN A 50 -1.68 -8.04 -21.72
CA GLN A 50 -1.17 -7.75 -23.07
C GLN A 50 0.38 -7.73 -23.11
N GLY A 51 1.05 -8.20 -22.04
CA GLY A 51 2.51 -8.27 -21.93
C GLY A 51 3.20 -6.94 -21.70
N ARG A 52 2.45 -5.85 -21.46
CA ARG A 52 3.03 -4.51 -21.26
C ARG A 52 3.37 -4.30 -19.79
N LEU A 53 4.55 -4.78 -19.40
CA LEU A 53 5.05 -4.65 -18.03
C LEU A 53 5.55 -3.24 -17.71
N THR A 54 6.07 -2.53 -18.71
CA THR A 54 6.64 -1.18 -18.54
C THR A 54 6.06 -0.19 -19.51
N HIS A 55 5.91 1.05 -19.06
CA HIS A 55 5.37 2.16 -19.84
C HIS A 55 6.35 3.34 -19.79
N PRO A 56 6.53 4.12 -20.87
CA PRO A 56 7.29 5.38 -20.82
C PRO A 56 6.70 6.40 -19.83
N GLY A 57 5.41 6.27 -19.54
CA GLY A 57 4.66 7.04 -18.56
C GLY A 57 3.22 6.57 -18.56
N ILE A 58 2.76 5.99 -17.46
CA ILE A 58 1.46 5.30 -17.43
C ILE A 58 0.28 6.24 -17.76
N ALA A 59 0.35 7.51 -17.36
CA ALA A 59 -0.67 8.52 -17.67
C ALA A 59 -0.87 8.77 -19.18
N ARG A 60 0.14 8.49 -20.01
CA ARG A 60 0.05 8.60 -21.47
C ARG A 60 -0.42 7.32 -22.16
N SER A 61 -0.56 6.23 -21.42
CA SER A 61 -1.00 4.95 -21.98
C SER A 61 -2.51 4.97 -22.22
N ALA A 62 -3.01 4.15 -23.14
CA ALA A 62 -4.45 4.07 -23.38
C ALA A 62 -5.20 3.73 -22.08
N PRO A 63 -6.31 4.43 -21.75
CA PRO A 63 -7.16 4.09 -20.60
C PRO A 63 -7.67 2.65 -20.68
N VAL A 64 -7.85 2.02 -19.52
CA VAL A 64 -8.47 0.69 -19.41
C VAL A 64 -9.85 0.84 -18.77
N ALA A 65 -10.84 0.11 -19.29
CA ALA A 65 -12.18 0.08 -18.71
C ALA A 65 -12.11 -0.34 -17.24
N GLY A 66 -12.68 0.47 -16.34
CA GLY A 66 -12.66 0.18 -14.91
C GLY A 66 -11.32 0.39 -14.21
N GLU A 67 -10.32 1.05 -14.83
CA GLU A 67 -8.97 1.22 -14.25
C GLU A 67 -8.98 1.80 -12.82
N ARG A 68 -9.93 2.68 -12.50
CA ARG A 68 -10.07 3.19 -11.13
C ARG A 68 -10.47 2.08 -10.14
N ALA A 69 -11.44 1.26 -10.49
CA ALA A 69 -11.89 0.16 -9.64
C ALA A 69 -10.78 -0.89 -9.46
N ILE A 70 -10.11 -1.26 -10.55
CA ILE A 70 -8.96 -2.19 -10.53
C ILE A 70 -7.88 -1.65 -9.59
N GLY A 71 -7.53 -0.38 -9.71
CA GLY A 71 -6.52 0.27 -8.89
C GLY A 71 -6.84 0.25 -7.40
N TRP A 72 -8.07 0.63 -7.03
CA TRP A 72 -8.52 0.61 -5.63
C TRP A 72 -8.60 -0.81 -5.06
N ILE A 73 -9.11 -1.77 -5.83
CA ILE A 73 -9.16 -3.18 -5.40
C ILE A 73 -7.74 -3.70 -5.16
N ALA A 74 -6.82 -3.45 -6.10
CA ALA A 74 -5.43 -3.86 -5.96
C ALA A 74 -4.76 -3.21 -4.74
N HIS A 75 -5.02 -1.94 -4.49
CA HIS A 75 -4.49 -1.21 -3.33
C HIS A 75 -4.87 -1.87 -2.00
N TYR A 76 -6.16 -2.16 -1.81
CA TYR A 76 -6.63 -2.81 -0.59
C TYR A 76 -6.22 -4.29 -0.51
N ALA A 77 -6.24 -5.02 -1.64
CA ALA A 77 -5.79 -6.41 -1.68
C ALA A 77 -4.30 -6.55 -1.31
N ILE A 78 -3.45 -5.63 -1.78
CA ILE A 78 -2.02 -5.59 -1.41
C ILE A 78 -1.85 -5.26 0.08
N GLY A 79 -2.65 -4.32 0.62
CA GLY A 79 -2.64 -4.04 2.07
C GLY A 79 -2.99 -5.27 2.92
N ILE A 80 -4.01 -6.03 2.51
CA ILE A 80 -4.37 -7.31 3.15
C ILE A 80 -3.24 -8.33 3.01
N LEU A 81 -2.61 -8.44 1.84
CA LEU A 81 -1.45 -9.31 1.63
C LEU A 81 -0.29 -8.96 2.58
N PHE A 82 0.00 -7.68 2.80
CA PHE A 82 1.05 -7.28 3.73
C PHE A 82 0.68 -7.52 5.19
N ALA A 83 -0.58 -7.37 5.58
CA ALA A 83 -1.05 -7.79 6.90
C ALA A 83 -0.93 -9.31 7.09
N LEU A 84 -1.23 -10.12 6.06
CA LEU A 84 -1.00 -11.57 6.09
C LEU A 84 0.49 -11.89 6.28
N LEU A 85 1.39 -11.21 5.58
CA LEU A 85 2.83 -11.39 5.75
C LEU A 85 3.31 -11.03 7.16
N LEU A 86 2.80 -9.94 7.73
CA LEU A 86 3.09 -9.56 9.13
C LEU A 86 2.73 -10.70 10.08
N LEU A 87 1.51 -11.25 9.96
CA LEU A 87 1.02 -12.32 10.82
C LEU A 87 1.69 -13.67 10.54
N ALA A 88 2.17 -13.90 9.32
CA ALA A 88 2.95 -15.09 8.99
C ALA A 88 4.36 -15.04 9.60
N ILE A 89 5.00 -13.87 9.64
CA ILE A 89 6.36 -13.71 10.14
C ILE A 89 6.41 -13.57 11.67
N TRP A 90 5.53 -12.75 12.27
CA TRP A 90 5.49 -12.52 13.72
C TRP A 90 4.46 -13.38 14.47
N GLY A 91 3.68 -14.17 13.73
CA GLY A 91 2.73 -15.11 14.29
C GLY A 91 1.39 -14.49 14.72
N PRO A 92 0.39 -15.34 15.00
CA PRO A 92 -0.95 -14.91 15.41
C PRO A 92 -0.96 -14.15 16.75
N ALA A 93 0.04 -14.38 17.62
CA ALA A 93 0.17 -13.68 18.90
C ALA A 93 0.31 -12.17 18.73
N TRP A 94 0.93 -11.70 17.62
CA TRP A 94 1.01 -10.28 17.33
C TRP A 94 -0.39 -9.65 17.14
N ALA A 95 -1.34 -10.39 16.54
CA ALA A 95 -2.71 -9.88 16.36
C ALA A 95 -3.53 -9.80 17.66
N ALA A 96 -3.10 -10.49 18.72
CA ALA A 96 -3.70 -10.41 20.05
C ALA A 96 -3.03 -9.32 20.90
N ARG A 97 -1.72 -9.10 20.72
CA ARG A 97 -0.96 -8.06 21.42
C ARG A 97 -0.10 -7.26 20.44
N PRO A 98 -0.71 -6.36 19.66
CA PRO A 98 0.00 -5.61 18.63
C PRO A 98 1.09 -4.74 19.25
N THR A 99 2.29 -4.86 18.70
CA THR A 99 3.42 -3.98 19.03
C THR A 99 3.85 -3.21 17.80
N LEU A 100 4.38 -2.00 18.01
CA LEU A 100 4.72 -1.08 16.93
C LEU A 100 5.91 -1.54 16.06
N PRO A 101 7.02 -2.09 16.60
CA PRO A 101 8.20 -2.37 15.77
C PRO A 101 7.95 -3.35 14.61
N PRO A 102 7.26 -4.51 14.79
CA PRO A 102 6.92 -5.40 13.67
C PRO A 102 6.11 -4.71 12.57
N ALA A 103 5.11 -3.91 12.96
CA ALA A 103 4.26 -3.18 12.04
C ALA A 103 5.02 -2.12 11.24
N LEU A 104 5.93 -1.37 11.88
CA LEU A 104 6.79 -0.41 11.19
C LEU A 104 7.82 -1.09 10.27
N ILE A 105 8.40 -2.22 10.69
CA ILE A 105 9.33 -2.99 9.84
C ILE A 105 8.62 -3.42 8.56
N VAL A 106 7.43 -4.03 8.67
CA VAL A 106 6.64 -4.44 7.50
C VAL A 106 6.23 -3.21 6.70
N GLY A 107 5.71 -2.16 7.34
CA GLY A 107 5.34 -0.91 6.68
C GLY A 107 6.48 -0.36 5.83
N ILE A 108 7.65 -0.13 6.40
CA ILE A 108 8.81 0.42 5.67
C ILE A 108 9.32 -0.56 4.60
N ALA A 109 9.38 -1.87 4.90
CA ALA A 109 9.85 -2.87 3.94
C ALA A 109 8.99 -2.91 2.66
N THR A 110 7.69 -2.62 2.77
CA THR A 110 6.80 -2.62 1.61
C THR A 110 7.12 -1.54 0.58
N VAL A 111 7.95 -0.53 0.90
CA VAL A 111 8.49 0.46 -0.05
C VAL A 111 9.30 -0.18 -1.18
N ALA A 112 9.81 -1.40 -0.96
CA ALA A 112 10.44 -2.18 -2.03
C ALA A 112 9.48 -2.39 -3.22
N ALA A 113 8.18 -2.61 -2.97
CA ALA A 113 7.19 -2.84 -4.02
C ALA A 113 7.08 -1.64 -4.98
N PRO A 114 6.84 -0.39 -4.53
CA PRO A 114 6.85 0.73 -5.46
C PRO A 114 8.23 1.00 -6.05
N PHE A 115 9.34 0.87 -5.29
CA PHE A 115 10.66 1.22 -5.81
C PHE A 115 11.16 0.28 -6.92
N LEU A 116 10.82 -1.01 -6.81
CA LEU A 116 11.35 -2.05 -7.69
C LEU A 116 10.34 -2.51 -8.76
N ILE A 117 9.04 -2.36 -8.51
CA ILE A 117 8.00 -2.89 -9.40
C ILE A 117 7.17 -1.73 -9.99
N LEU A 118 6.43 -1.02 -9.14
CA LEU A 118 5.42 -0.06 -9.62
C LEU A 118 6.05 1.14 -10.34
N GLN A 119 7.07 1.76 -9.74
CA GLN A 119 7.72 2.95 -10.31
C GLN A 119 8.45 2.63 -11.63
N PRO A 120 9.24 1.54 -11.74
CA PRO A 120 9.73 1.09 -13.04
C PRO A 120 8.62 0.80 -14.05
N GLY A 121 7.60 0.03 -13.66
CA GLY A 121 6.48 -0.37 -14.51
C GLY A 121 5.70 0.82 -15.07
N MET A 122 5.49 1.85 -14.25
CA MET A 122 4.76 3.07 -14.63
C MET A 122 5.62 4.13 -15.35
N GLY A 123 6.93 3.89 -15.51
CA GLY A 123 7.84 4.78 -16.22
C GLY A 123 8.60 5.79 -15.35
N ALA A 124 8.40 5.78 -14.03
CA ALA A 124 9.16 6.59 -13.08
C ALA A 124 10.59 6.06 -12.84
N GLY A 125 10.90 4.86 -13.32
CA GLY A 125 12.20 4.21 -13.18
C GLY A 125 12.46 3.65 -11.79
N LEU A 126 13.60 2.98 -11.60
CA LEU A 126 14.01 2.39 -10.32
C LEU A 126 14.08 3.46 -9.24
N ALA A 127 13.36 3.26 -8.14
CA ALA A 127 13.22 4.22 -7.04
C ALA A 127 12.95 5.65 -7.55
N ALA A 128 12.00 5.81 -8.48
CA ALA A 128 11.54 7.07 -9.04
C ALA A 128 12.63 7.94 -9.70
N ARG A 129 13.76 7.35 -10.13
CA ARG A 129 14.92 8.10 -10.66
C ARG A 129 14.62 8.96 -11.89
N LYS A 130 13.56 8.68 -12.64
CA LYS A 130 13.14 9.44 -13.84
C LYS A 130 12.09 10.53 -13.52
N THR A 131 11.71 10.72 -12.25
CA THR A 131 10.79 11.79 -11.87
C THR A 131 11.53 13.14 -11.78
N PRO A 132 10.83 14.30 -11.91
CA PRO A 132 11.48 15.61 -11.83
C PRO A 132 12.18 15.90 -10.48
N LYS A 133 11.70 15.28 -9.38
CA LYS A 133 12.26 15.44 -8.02
C LYS A 133 12.38 14.07 -7.33
N PRO A 134 13.38 13.23 -7.68
CA PRO A 134 13.48 11.84 -7.21
C PRO A 134 13.55 11.70 -5.68
N ALA A 135 14.34 12.55 -5.01
CA ALA A 135 14.47 12.51 -3.55
C ALA A 135 13.12 12.77 -2.85
N VAL A 136 12.33 13.71 -3.37
CA VAL A 136 10.99 14.02 -2.86
C VAL A 136 10.03 12.85 -3.11
N ALA A 137 10.08 12.23 -4.29
CA ALA A 137 9.24 11.07 -4.60
C ALA A 137 9.55 9.86 -3.70
N ARG A 138 10.84 9.62 -3.40
CA ARG A 138 11.29 8.58 -2.48
C ARG A 138 10.84 8.87 -1.05
N LEU A 139 11.03 10.09 -0.57
CA LEU A 139 10.59 10.50 0.76
C LEU A 139 9.06 10.34 0.92
N ARG A 140 8.29 10.75 -0.09
CA ARG A 140 6.84 10.55 -0.08
C ARG A 140 6.43 9.08 -0.05
N SER A 141 7.16 8.22 -0.76
CA SER A 141 6.92 6.77 -0.71
C SER A 141 7.19 6.22 0.68
N LEU A 142 8.32 6.61 1.30
CA LEU A 142 8.66 6.26 2.67
C LEU A 142 7.60 6.75 3.67
N MET A 143 7.15 8.00 3.57
CA MET A 143 6.13 8.56 4.45
C MET A 143 4.79 7.81 4.33
N ALA A 144 4.36 7.48 3.10
CA ALA A 144 3.13 6.72 2.88
C ALA A 144 3.21 5.31 3.47
N HIS A 145 4.35 4.65 3.33
CA HIS A 145 4.51 3.27 3.80
C HIS A 145 4.81 3.20 5.31
N ALA A 146 5.42 4.24 5.87
CA ALA A 146 5.49 4.43 7.31
C ALA A 146 4.09 4.67 7.92
N SER A 147 3.24 5.47 7.27
CA SER A 147 1.86 5.66 7.75
C SER A 147 1.02 4.38 7.61
N PHE A 148 1.25 3.55 6.59
CA PHE A 148 0.70 2.20 6.52
C PHE A 148 1.19 1.32 7.69
N GLY A 149 2.48 1.36 8.04
CA GLY A 149 3.03 0.64 9.20
C GLY A 149 2.41 1.09 10.53
N VAL A 150 2.21 2.40 10.73
CA VAL A 150 1.44 2.92 11.87
C VAL A 150 -0.01 2.42 11.81
N GLY A 151 -0.60 2.40 10.61
CA GLY A 151 -1.94 1.87 10.37
C GLY A 151 -2.09 0.40 10.74
N LEU A 152 -1.11 -0.45 10.43
CA LEU A 152 -1.08 -1.86 10.85
C LEU A 152 -1.16 -1.97 12.37
N TYR A 153 -0.37 -1.18 13.09
CA TYR A 153 -0.38 -1.15 14.56
C TYR A 153 -1.73 -0.69 15.13
N LEU A 154 -2.27 0.43 14.65
CA LEU A 154 -3.54 0.99 15.13
C LEU A 154 -4.72 0.07 14.81
N ALA A 155 -4.78 -0.46 13.59
CA ALA A 155 -5.83 -1.40 13.18
C ALA A 155 -5.70 -2.73 13.94
N GLY A 156 -4.47 -3.20 14.18
CA GLY A 156 -4.20 -4.34 15.05
C GLY A 156 -4.83 -4.17 16.42
N TRP A 157 -4.61 -3.02 17.07
CA TRP A 157 -5.19 -2.72 18.38
C TRP A 157 -6.71 -2.65 18.34
N ALA A 158 -7.28 -1.96 17.35
CA ALA A 158 -8.73 -1.87 17.19
C ALA A 158 -9.37 -3.25 17.02
N VAL A 159 -8.76 -4.13 16.22
CA VAL A 159 -9.22 -5.51 15.99
C VAL A 159 -9.04 -6.37 17.24
N ALA A 160 -7.93 -6.25 17.96
CA ALA A 160 -7.72 -6.98 19.22
C ALA A 160 -8.80 -6.61 20.25
N LEU A 161 -9.05 -5.32 20.45
CA LEU A 161 -10.09 -4.83 21.37
C LEU A 161 -11.49 -5.28 20.95
N ALA A 162 -11.82 -5.29 19.66
CA ALA A 162 -13.15 -5.64 19.18
C ALA A 162 -13.44 -7.15 19.18
N LEU A 163 -12.41 -8.00 19.14
CA LEU A 163 -12.56 -9.47 19.10
C LEU A 163 -12.24 -10.16 20.42
N GLU A 164 -11.72 -9.42 21.41
CA GLU A 164 -11.48 -9.88 22.78
C GLU A 164 -12.48 -9.28 23.79
N ALA A 165 -13.39 -8.41 23.32
CA ALA A 165 -14.59 -7.95 24.03
C ALA A 165 -15.76 -8.92 23.78
#